data_AF-K1SSI4-F1
#
_entry.id   AF-K1SSI4-F1
#
_cell.length_a   1.000
_cell.length_b   1.000
_cell.length_c   1.000
_cell.angle_alpha   90.00
_cell.angle_beta   90.00
_cell.angle_gamma   90.00
#
_symmetry.space_group_name_H-M   'P 1'
#
loop_
_entity.id
_entity.type
_entity.pdbx_description
1 polymer ?
#
loop_
_entity_poly.entity_id
_entity_poly.type
_entity_poly.pdbx_seq_one_letter_code
_entity_poly.pdbx_strand_id
1 'polypeptide(L)'
;STRPREYDGSHIRFGGMNPDITLREHQRNAIAHVLYGGNTLLAHEVGAGKTFEMAASAMESKRLGLSQKALFVVPNHLTLQWANEFLHLYPSAKLLVATKKDFETANRKKFCARIATGDYDAVIIGHSQFEKSLFLRNVRSASCVNRLMRLRERLQNSNIRTARISPSNRWRKRENP
;
A
#
# COMPACT_ATOMS: atom_id res chain seq x y z
N SER A 1 -6.22 28.27 -10.83
CA SER A 1 -6.74 28.00 -9.47
C SER A 1 -6.71 26.50 -9.24
N THR A 2 -5.81 25.99 -8.39
CA THR A 2 -5.71 24.54 -8.10
C THR A 2 -6.52 24.23 -6.83
N ARG A 3 -7.83 24.05 -6.99
CA ARG A 3 -8.65 23.48 -5.91
C ARG A 3 -8.17 22.04 -5.67
N PRO A 4 -7.80 21.64 -4.45
CA PRO A 4 -7.50 20.25 -4.15
C PRO A 4 -8.69 19.37 -4.54
N ARG A 5 -8.44 18.23 -5.18
CA ARG A 5 -9.50 17.26 -5.47
C ARG A 5 -10.01 16.71 -4.14
N GLU A 6 -11.31 16.82 -3.91
CA GLU A 6 -11.99 16.19 -2.80
C GLU A 6 -12.41 14.78 -3.22
N TYR A 7 -12.16 13.79 -2.36
CA TYR A 7 -12.53 12.39 -2.60
C TYR A 7 -13.48 11.97 -1.48
N ASP A 8 -14.67 11.51 -1.87
CA ASP A 8 -15.65 10.91 -0.96
C ASP A 8 -15.57 9.38 -1.11
N GLY A 9 -15.41 8.68 0.01
CA GLY A 9 -15.41 7.22 0.08
C GLY A 9 -16.63 6.62 0.78
N SER A 10 -17.65 7.42 1.10
CA SER A 10 -18.85 7.01 1.83
C SER A 10 -19.65 5.89 1.14
N HIS A 11 -19.59 5.83 -0.20
CA HIS A 11 -20.24 4.82 -1.03
C HIS A 11 -19.48 3.49 -1.11
N ILE A 12 -18.21 3.45 -0.71
CA ILE A 12 -17.40 2.24 -0.80
C ILE A 12 -17.93 1.21 0.21
N ARG A 13 -18.01 -0.05 -0.23
CA ARG A 13 -18.42 -1.20 0.59
C ARG A 13 -17.26 -2.19 0.63
N PHE A 14 -16.65 -2.30 1.80
CA PHE A 14 -15.44 -3.10 2.03
C PHE A 14 -15.78 -4.57 2.23
N GLY A 15 -15.78 -5.33 1.13
CA GLY A 15 -16.18 -6.74 1.14
C GLY A 15 -15.13 -7.63 1.81
N GLY A 16 -15.57 -8.50 2.74
CA GLY A 16 -14.68 -9.40 3.48
C GLY A 16 -13.87 -8.73 4.60
N MET A 17 -14.13 -7.44 4.85
CA MET A 17 -13.57 -6.71 5.98
C MET A 17 -14.22 -7.23 7.28
N ASN A 18 -13.44 -7.26 8.36
CA ASN A 18 -13.92 -7.60 9.68
C ASN A 18 -15.08 -6.66 10.09
N PRO A 19 -16.29 -7.19 10.36
CA PRO A 19 -17.47 -6.37 10.67
C PRO A 19 -17.35 -5.59 11.98
N ASP A 20 -16.48 -6.02 12.90
CA ASP A 20 -16.27 -5.35 14.19
C ASP A 20 -15.41 -4.08 14.04
N ILE A 21 -14.76 -3.89 12.88
CA ILE A 21 -13.89 -2.75 12.61
C ILE A 21 -14.63 -1.75 11.72
N THR A 22 -14.82 -0.53 12.22
CA THR A 22 -15.38 0.57 11.42
C THR A 22 -14.28 1.55 11.02
N LEU A 23 -14.05 1.70 9.71
CA LEU A 23 -13.15 2.72 9.18
C LEU A 23 -13.75 4.12 9.38
N ARG A 24 -12.92 5.05 9.85
CA ARG A 24 -13.26 6.46 10.03
C ARG A 24 -13.44 7.15 8.68
N GLU A 25 -14.20 8.24 8.65
CA GLU A 25 -14.49 8.98 7.41
C GLU A 25 -13.22 9.36 6.63
N HIS A 26 -12.21 9.90 7.29
CA HIS A 26 -10.94 10.25 6.63
C HIS A 26 -10.23 9.05 6.01
N GLN A 27 -10.34 7.86 6.61
CA GLN A 27 -9.74 6.64 6.08
C GLN A 27 -10.47 6.20 4.81
N ARG A 28 -11.81 6.30 4.79
CA ARG A 28 -12.61 5.99 3.58
C ARG A 28 -12.27 6.96 2.45
N ASN A 29 -12.15 8.24 2.75
CA ASN A 29 -11.79 9.27 1.77
C ASN A 29 -10.36 9.08 1.25
N ALA A 30 -9.43 8.69 2.12
CA ALA A 30 -8.07 8.30 1.73
C ALA A 30 -8.08 7.09 0.79
N ILE A 31 -8.90 6.07 1.06
CA ILE A 31 -9.04 4.90 0.19
C ILE A 31 -9.64 5.30 -1.17
N ALA A 32 -10.68 6.14 -1.19
CA ALA A 32 -11.22 6.69 -2.43
C ALA A 32 -10.14 7.45 -3.24
N HIS A 33 -9.30 8.22 -2.56
CA HIS A 33 -8.17 8.89 -3.20
C HIS A 33 -7.17 7.89 -3.79
N VAL A 34 -6.88 6.76 -3.14
CA VAL A 34 -6.01 5.72 -3.70
C VAL A 34 -6.66 5.05 -4.92
N LEU A 35 -7.97 4.75 -4.88
CA LEU A 35 -8.67 4.08 -5.96
C LEU A 35 -8.85 4.96 -7.20
N TYR A 36 -9.08 6.26 -7.03
CA TYR A 36 -9.44 7.17 -8.12
C TYR A 36 -8.31 8.14 -8.52
N GLY A 37 -7.37 8.43 -7.61
CA GLY A 37 -6.35 9.47 -7.79
C GLY A 37 -5.04 9.01 -8.43
N GLY A 38 -4.83 7.71 -8.58
CA GLY A 38 -3.58 7.15 -9.12
C GLY A 38 -2.44 7.19 -8.09
N ASN A 39 -1.41 8.01 -8.33
CA ASN A 39 -0.28 8.11 -7.40
C ASN A 39 -0.68 8.96 -6.17
N THR A 40 -0.84 8.32 -5.02
CA THR A 40 -1.36 8.96 -3.80
C THR A 40 -0.34 8.92 -2.67
N LEU A 41 -0.14 10.07 -2.00
CA LEU A 41 0.64 10.18 -0.77
C LEU A 41 -0.30 10.27 0.44
N LEU A 42 -0.19 9.29 1.35
CA LEU A 42 -0.97 9.25 2.60
C LEU A 42 -0.20 9.99 3.73
N ALA A 43 -0.31 11.32 3.76
CA ALA A 43 0.45 12.20 4.65
C ALA A 43 -0.17 12.44 6.04
N HIS A 44 -0.91 11.47 6.60
CA HIS A 44 -1.49 11.58 7.95
C HIS A 44 -0.45 11.36 9.06
N GLU A 45 -0.79 11.65 10.33
CA GLU A 45 0.11 11.38 11.46
C GLU A 45 0.31 9.87 11.73
N VAL A 46 1.30 9.53 12.57
CA VAL A 46 1.53 8.16 13.04
C VAL A 46 0.34 7.72 13.89
N GLY A 47 -0.16 6.50 13.69
CA GLY A 47 -1.34 5.97 14.41
C GLY A 47 -2.70 6.29 13.79
N ALA A 48 -2.76 7.04 12.68
CA ALA A 48 -4.01 7.32 11.96
C ALA A 48 -4.65 6.08 11.29
N GLY A 49 -3.96 4.94 11.26
CA GLY A 49 -4.45 3.70 10.65
C GLY A 49 -4.12 3.55 9.16
N LYS A 50 -2.97 4.10 8.71
CA LYS A 50 -2.51 4.01 7.32
C LYS A 50 -2.41 2.58 6.79
N THR A 51 -2.04 1.62 7.65
CA THR A 51 -2.00 0.20 7.26
C THR A 51 -3.37 -0.29 6.82
N PHE A 52 -4.43 0.11 7.54
CA PHE A 52 -5.80 -0.26 7.20
C PHE A 52 -6.25 0.42 5.91
N GLU A 53 -5.93 1.70 5.73
CA GLU A 53 -6.19 2.42 4.47
C GLU A 53 -5.53 1.68 3.29
N MET A 54 -4.27 1.29 3.42
CA MET A 54 -3.51 0.59 2.38
C MET A 54 -4.03 -0.83 2.11
N ALA A 55 -4.36 -1.59 3.16
CA ALA A 55 -4.93 -2.93 3.05
C ALA A 55 -6.32 -2.91 2.39
N ALA A 56 -7.21 -2.04 2.85
CA ALA A 56 -8.54 -1.88 2.26
C ALA A 56 -8.47 -1.38 0.81
N SER A 57 -7.55 -0.47 0.51
CA SER A 57 -7.33 -0.02 -0.87
C SER A 57 -6.90 -1.17 -1.78
N ALA A 58 -6.02 -2.07 -1.32
CA ALA A 58 -5.58 -3.22 -2.10
C ALA A 58 -6.72 -4.22 -2.34
N MET A 59 -7.51 -4.54 -1.30
CA MET A 59 -8.64 -5.46 -1.42
C MET A 59 -9.72 -4.90 -2.35
N GLU A 60 -10.07 -3.63 -2.22
CA GLU A 60 -11.05 -2.99 -3.10
C GLU A 60 -10.53 -2.81 -4.52
N SER A 61 -9.24 -2.48 -4.69
CA SER A 61 -8.62 -2.44 -6.01
C SER A 61 -8.68 -3.80 -6.71
N LYS A 62 -8.46 -4.90 -5.98
CA LYS A 62 -8.60 -6.27 -6.51
C LYS A 62 -10.07 -6.59 -6.85
N ARG A 63 -10.99 -6.30 -5.93
CA ARG A 63 -12.44 -6.53 -6.11
C ARG A 63 -13.01 -5.77 -7.31
N LEU A 64 -12.54 -4.56 -7.56
CA LEU A 64 -12.92 -3.72 -8.69
C LEU A 64 -12.19 -4.06 -10.00
N GLY A 65 -11.27 -5.03 -9.99
CA GLY A 65 -10.48 -5.42 -11.16
C GLY A 65 -9.39 -4.41 -11.57
N LEU A 66 -9.13 -3.40 -10.74
CA LEU A 66 -8.10 -2.38 -10.97
C LEU A 66 -6.68 -2.93 -10.73
N SER A 67 -6.55 -3.95 -9.89
CA SER A 67 -5.32 -4.71 -9.68
C SER A 67 -5.60 -6.20 -9.55
N GLN A 68 -4.59 -7.03 -9.83
CA GLN A 68 -4.69 -8.48 -9.68
C GLN A 68 -4.03 -8.96 -8.38
N LYS A 69 -3.00 -8.24 -7.94
CA LYS A 69 -2.15 -8.59 -6.79
C LYS A 69 -1.44 -7.34 -6.30
N ALA A 70 -1.63 -6.99 -5.03
CA ALA A 70 -0.92 -5.88 -4.42
C ALA A 70 0.48 -6.31 -3.94
N LEU A 71 1.46 -5.42 -4.02
CA LEU A 71 2.77 -5.60 -3.42
C LEU A 71 3.04 -4.47 -2.43
N PHE A 72 3.30 -4.82 -1.19
CA PHE A 72 3.71 -3.91 -0.12
C PHE A 72 5.19 -4.03 0.14
N VAL A 73 5.89 -2.91 0.11
CA VAL A 73 7.30 -2.80 0.47
C VAL A 73 7.37 -2.02 1.78
N VAL A 74 7.78 -2.69 2.86
CA VAL A 74 7.71 -2.16 4.23
C VAL A 74 9.06 -2.26 4.95
N PRO A 75 9.29 -1.52 6.04
CA PRO A 75 10.48 -1.71 6.87
C PRO A 75 10.62 -3.17 7.30
N ASN A 76 11.85 -3.72 7.22
CA ASN A 76 12.08 -5.17 7.35
C ASN A 76 11.48 -5.79 8.63
N HIS A 77 11.59 -5.07 9.75
CA HIS A 77 11.12 -5.52 11.06
C HIS A 77 9.59 -5.44 11.23
N LEU A 78 8.88 -4.74 10.32
CA LEU A 78 7.42 -4.55 10.38
C LEU A 78 6.65 -5.52 9.47
N THR A 79 7.33 -6.37 8.70
CA THR A 79 6.68 -7.29 7.74
C THR A 79 5.60 -8.17 8.39
N LEU A 80 5.91 -8.78 9.54
CA LEU A 80 4.95 -9.60 10.29
C LEU A 80 3.86 -8.77 10.95
N GLN A 81 4.20 -7.60 11.51
CA GLN A 81 3.20 -6.70 12.09
C GLN A 81 2.18 -6.25 11.03
N TRP A 82 2.66 -5.88 9.84
CA TRP A 82 1.82 -5.55 8.70
C TRP A 82 0.91 -6.69 8.28
N ALA A 83 1.43 -7.92 8.22
CA ALA A 83 0.63 -9.09 7.90
C ALA A 83 -0.49 -9.31 8.93
N ASN A 84 -0.17 -9.17 10.22
CA ASN A 84 -1.16 -9.30 11.30
C ASN A 84 -2.22 -8.20 11.24
N GLU A 85 -1.84 -6.93 11.02
CA GLU A 85 -2.78 -5.83 10.85
C GLU A 85 -3.69 -6.04 9.62
N PHE A 86 -3.12 -6.53 8.51
CA PHE A 86 -3.89 -6.86 7.32
C PHE A 86 -4.91 -7.97 7.60
N LEU A 87 -4.50 -9.07 8.23
CA LEU A 87 -5.38 -10.17 8.59
C LEU A 87 -6.41 -9.79 9.67
N HIS A 88 -6.06 -8.86 10.57
CA HIS A 88 -7.01 -8.33 11.55
C HIS A 88 -8.17 -7.58 10.86
N LEU A 89 -7.84 -6.83 9.79
CA LEU A 89 -8.83 -6.13 8.97
C LEU A 89 -9.55 -7.04 7.97
N TYR A 90 -8.85 -8.00 7.37
CA TYR A 90 -9.37 -8.96 6.39
C TYR A 90 -8.95 -10.39 6.76
N PRO A 91 -9.69 -11.09 7.65
CA PRO A 91 -9.31 -12.39 8.19
C PRO A 91 -9.14 -13.50 7.16
N SER A 92 -9.82 -13.38 6.01
CA SER A 92 -9.77 -14.37 4.92
C SER A 92 -8.75 -14.04 3.83
N ALA A 93 -7.93 -12.99 3.98
CA ALA A 93 -6.97 -12.58 2.96
C ALA A 93 -5.81 -13.58 2.81
N LYS A 94 -5.45 -13.91 1.57
CA LYS A 94 -4.32 -14.78 1.23
C LYS A 94 -3.05 -13.94 1.07
N LEU A 95 -2.23 -13.89 2.12
CA LEU A 95 -1.00 -13.10 2.13
C LEU A 95 0.24 -13.95 1.83
N LEU A 96 1.14 -13.44 0.99
CA LEU A 96 2.50 -13.96 0.85
C LEU A 96 3.48 -13.01 1.55
N VAL A 97 3.92 -13.38 2.75
CA VAL A 97 4.89 -12.60 3.53
C VAL A 97 6.29 -13.14 3.28
N ALA A 98 7.20 -12.25 2.91
CA ALA A 98 8.55 -12.64 2.58
C ALA A 98 9.45 -12.71 3.81
N THR A 99 10.23 -13.79 3.90
CA THR A 99 11.20 -13.99 4.97
C THR A 99 12.63 -13.79 4.44
N LYS A 100 13.62 -13.75 5.34
CA LYS A 100 15.04 -13.68 4.93
C LYS A 100 15.45 -14.90 4.08
N LYS A 101 14.90 -16.09 4.37
CA LYS A 101 15.22 -17.36 3.69
C LYS A 101 14.78 -17.37 2.23
N ASP A 102 13.69 -16.68 1.92
CA ASP A 102 13.15 -16.61 0.55
C ASP A 102 14.12 -15.92 -0.44
N PHE A 103 15.05 -15.11 0.07
CA PHE A 103 16.02 -14.35 -0.74
C PHE A 103 17.44 -14.93 -0.75
N GLU A 104 17.63 -16.07 -0.09
CA GLU A 104 18.84 -16.87 -0.26
C GLU A 104 18.94 -17.35 -1.71
N THR A 105 20.17 -17.44 -2.24
CA THR A 105 20.42 -17.68 -3.68
C THR A 105 19.68 -18.89 -4.24
N ALA A 106 19.58 -19.97 -3.47
CA ALA A 106 18.85 -21.17 -3.86
C ALA A 106 17.32 -20.97 -3.94
N ASN A 107 16.75 -20.10 -3.08
CA ASN A 107 15.30 -19.94 -2.91
C ASN A 107 14.70 -18.81 -3.74
N ARG A 108 15.50 -17.83 -4.19
CA ARG A 108 15.01 -16.65 -4.94
C ARG A 108 14.11 -17.00 -6.12
N LYS A 109 14.52 -17.96 -6.95
CA LYS A 109 13.73 -18.39 -8.12
C LYS A 109 12.38 -18.96 -7.70
N LYS A 110 12.36 -19.79 -6.66
CA LYS A 110 11.14 -20.39 -6.10
C LYS A 110 10.20 -19.32 -5.52
N PHE A 111 10.74 -18.34 -4.81
CA PHE A 111 9.95 -17.24 -4.27
C PHE A 111 9.32 -16.36 -5.36
N CYS A 112 10.10 -15.98 -6.39
CA CYS A 112 9.57 -15.27 -7.55
C CYS A 112 8.49 -16.07 -8.29
N ALA A 113 8.67 -17.39 -8.44
CA ALA A 113 7.65 -18.26 -9.03
C ALA A 113 6.35 -18.24 -8.20
N ARG A 114 6.44 -18.34 -6.87
CA ARG A 114 5.27 -18.21 -5.98
C ARG A 114 4.56 -16.87 -6.15
N ILE A 115 5.30 -15.75 -6.22
CA ILE A 115 4.68 -14.44 -6.48
C ILE A 115 3.96 -14.44 -7.83
N ALA A 116 4.57 -15.00 -8.87
CA ALA A 116 4.00 -14.97 -10.22
C ALA A 116 2.75 -15.84 -10.36
N THR A 117 2.78 -17.08 -9.85
CA THR A 117 1.75 -18.08 -10.09
C THR A 117 0.73 -18.20 -8.97
N GLY A 118 1.06 -17.78 -7.75
CA GLY A 118 0.17 -17.90 -6.61
C GLY A 118 -1.01 -16.92 -6.67
N ASP A 119 -2.20 -17.40 -6.33
CA ASP A 119 -3.38 -16.59 -6.04
C ASP A 119 -3.28 -16.01 -4.64
N TYR A 120 -2.57 -14.89 -4.54
CA TYR A 120 -2.44 -14.09 -3.32
C TYR A 120 -3.19 -12.78 -3.50
N ASP A 121 -3.82 -12.30 -2.43
CA ASP A 121 -4.43 -10.97 -2.40
C ASP A 121 -3.34 -9.89 -2.31
N ALA A 122 -2.34 -10.14 -1.48
CA ALA A 122 -1.19 -9.26 -1.33
C ALA A 122 0.11 -10.02 -1.05
N VAL A 123 1.21 -9.41 -1.48
CA VAL A 123 2.57 -9.82 -1.17
C VAL A 123 3.21 -8.73 -0.29
N ILE A 124 3.87 -9.11 0.80
CA ILE A 124 4.53 -8.19 1.73
C ILE A 124 6.02 -8.50 1.75
N ILE A 125 6.86 -7.52 1.40
CA ILE A 125 8.31 -7.66 1.27
C ILE A 125 9.01 -6.56 2.08
N GLY A 126 10.11 -6.91 2.76
CA GLY A 126 10.97 -5.94 3.43
C GLY A 126 11.84 -5.13 2.47
N HIS A 127 12.16 -3.87 2.79
CA HIS A 127 13.01 -2.98 1.99
C HIS A 127 14.30 -3.65 1.48
N SER A 128 15.07 -4.31 2.36
CA SER A 128 16.35 -4.93 1.98
C SER A 128 16.18 -6.08 0.99
N GLN A 129 15.04 -6.77 1.07
CA GLN A 129 14.73 -7.88 0.18
C GLN A 129 14.21 -7.39 -1.17
N PHE A 130 13.46 -6.29 -1.17
CA PHE A 130 13.04 -5.63 -2.40
C PHE A 130 14.25 -5.15 -3.21
N GLU A 131 15.26 -4.56 -2.55
CA GLU A 131 16.52 -4.17 -3.21
C GLU A 131 17.27 -5.35 -3.83
N LYS A 132 17.38 -6.47 -3.09
CA LYS A 132 17.99 -7.70 -3.62
C LYS A 132 17.21 -8.30 -4.78
N SER A 133 15.88 -8.18 -4.78
CA SER A 133 15.01 -8.68 -5.85
C SER A 133 15.23 -7.92 -7.16
N LEU A 134 15.53 -6.62 -7.12
CA LEU A 134 15.80 -5.79 -8.30
C LEU A 134 17.07 -6.21 -9.05
N PHE A 135 18.02 -6.86 -8.37
CA PHE A 135 19.25 -7.35 -9.00
C PHE A 135 19.05 -8.65 -9.81
N LEU A 136 17.86 -9.25 -9.75
CA LEU A 136 17.49 -10.44 -10.53
C LEU A 136 17.19 -10.04 -11.99
N ARG A 137 18.24 -9.67 -12.74
CA ARG A 137 18.18 -9.27 -14.16
C ARG A 137 17.57 -10.31 -15.12
N ASN A 138 17.30 -11.54 -14.66
CA ASN A 138 16.91 -12.67 -15.51
C ASN A 138 15.54 -13.31 -15.18
N VAL A 139 14.72 -12.73 -14.30
CA VAL A 139 13.35 -13.25 -14.09
C VAL A 139 12.42 -12.64 -15.15
N ARG A 140 12.10 -13.43 -16.17
CA ARG A 140 11.22 -13.12 -17.31
C ARG A 140 9.76 -12.78 -16.96
N SER A 141 9.39 -12.64 -15.68
CA SER A 141 8.08 -12.10 -15.25
C SER A 141 8.09 -10.57 -15.34
N ALA A 142 8.23 -10.07 -16.57
CA ALA A 142 8.61 -8.69 -16.89
C ALA A 142 7.53 -7.62 -16.68
N SER A 143 6.37 -7.91 -16.09
CA SER A 143 5.31 -6.90 -15.89
C SER A 143 5.36 -6.25 -14.49
N CYS A 144 5.39 -7.05 -13.42
CA CYS A 144 5.40 -6.53 -12.04
C CYS A 144 6.70 -5.79 -11.71
N VAL A 145 7.86 -6.39 -12.01
CA VAL A 145 9.18 -5.81 -11.68
C VAL A 145 9.42 -4.51 -12.46
N ASN A 146 9.03 -4.44 -13.74
CA ASN A 146 9.18 -3.23 -14.55
C ASN A 146 8.28 -2.07 -14.09
N ARG A 147 7.09 -2.34 -13.53
CA ARG A 147 6.23 -1.29 -12.97
C ARG A 147 6.76 -0.78 -11.61
N LEU A 148 7.31 -1.68 -10.80
CA LEU A 148 7.95 -1.36 -9.51
C LEU A 148 9.26 -0.58 -9.67
N MET A 149 10.07 -0.93 -10.68
CA MET A 149 11.29 -0.18 -11.03
C MET A 149 10.96 1.26 -11.44
N ARG A 150 9.90 1.48 -12.25
CA ARG A 150 9.43 2.83 -12.61
C ARG A 150 8.95 3.63 -11.41
N LEU A 151 8.29 2.99 -10.44
CA LEU A 151 7.88 3.66 -9.19
C LEU A 151 9.09 4.03 -8.34
N ARG A 152 10.11 3.16 -8.26
CA ARG A 152 11.38 3.48 -7.59
C ARG A 152 12.11 4.64 -8.24
N GLU A 153 12.22 4.65 -9.56
CA GLU A 153 12.83 5.74 -10.31
C GLU A 153 12.08 7.06 -10.09
N ARG A 154 10.73 7.02 -10.06
CA ARG A 154 9.91 8.18 -9.69
C ARG A 154 10.11 8.63 -8.25
N LEU A 155 10.29 7.70 -7.30
CA LEU A 155 10.58 8.01 -5.90
C LEU A 155 12.00 8.57 -5.68
N GLN A 156 12.99 8.06 -6.41
CA GLN A 156 14.38 8.56 -6.37
C GLN A 156 14.51 9.91 -7.06
N ASN A 157 13.77 10.13 -8.16
CA ASN A 157 13.72 11.42 -8.85
C ASN A 157 12.84 12.44 -8.09
N SER A 158 11.86 11.98 -7.31
CA SER A 158 11.19 12.79 -6.30
C SER A 158 12.06 12.86 -5.05
N ASN A 159 13.19 13.56 -5.14
CA ASN A 159 13.85 14.11 -3.97
C ASN A 159 12.91 15.17 -3.36
N ILE A 160 11.85 14.71 -2.68
CA ILE A 160 11.01 15.53 -1.84
C ILE A 160 11.93 15.92 -0.69
N ARG A 161 12.60 17.06 -0.86
CA ARG A 161 13.02 17.90 0.25
C ARG A 161 11.82 17.92 1.18
N THR A 162 11.96 17.35 2.38
CA THR A 162 11.00 17.50 3.47
C THR A 162 10.70 18.98 3.59
N ALA A 163 9.58 19.42 3.01
CA ALA A 163 9.09 20.76 3.23
C ALA A 163 8.72 20.80 4.70
N ARG A 164 9.52 21.51 5.50
CA ARG A 164 9.15 21.91 6.85
C ARG A 164 7.79 22.58 6.73
N ILE A 165 6.74 21.91 7.21
CA ILE A 165 5.45 22.55 7.43
C ILE A 165 5.71 23.62 8.49
N SER A 166 5.68 24.89 8.11
CA SER A 166 5.71 25.97 9.10
C SER A 166 4.34 25.99 9.82
N PRO A 167 4.30 26.08 11.14
CA PRO A 167 3.05 26.19 11.86
C PRO A 167 2.57 27.63 11.73
N SER A 168 1.73 27.95 10.73
CA SER A 168 0.98 29.20 10.73
C SER A 168 -0.34 29.11 9.98
N ASN A 169 -1.41 29.18 10.77
CA ASN A 169 -2.68 29.87 10.52
C ASN A 169 -3.57 29.44 9.35
N ARG A 170 -4.53 28.52 9.57
CA ARG A 170 -5.94 28.72 9.17
C ARG A 170 -6.91 27.65 9.71
N TRP A 171 -7.38 27.82 10.95
CA TRP A 171 -8.68 27.30 11.41
C TRP A 171 -9.40 28.39 12.19
N ARG A 172 -9.98 29.38 11.49
CA ARG A 172 -10.98 30.26 12.11
C ARG A 172 -12.29 29.47 12.20
N LYS A 173 -12.73 29.23 13.43
CA LYS A 173 -14.11 28.84 13.75
C LYS A 173 -15.07 29.75 12.99
N ARG A 174 -15.97 29.18 12.21
CA ARG A 174 -17.23 29.83 11.85
C ARG A 174 -18.23 29.42 12.91
N GLU A 175 -18.50 30.34 13.83
CA GLU A 175 -19.78 30.38 14.52
C GLU A 175 -20.86 30.66 13.46
N ASN A 176 -21.95 29.90 13.54
CA ASN A 176 -23.14 30.05 12.71
C ASN A 176 -24.18 30.89 13.50
N PRO A 177 -25.19 31.45 12.80
CA PRO A 177 -25.71 32.81 13.01
C PRO A 177 -26.38 33.10 14.35
#